data_AF-A0A959PX13-F1
#
_entry.id   AF-A0A959PX13-F1
#
_cell.length_a   1.000
_cell.length_b   1.000
_cell.length_c   1.000
_cell.angle_alpha   90.00
_cell.angle_beta   90.00
_cell.angle_gamma   90.00
#
_symmetry.space_group_name_H-M   'P 1'
#
loop_
_entity.id
_entity.type
_entity.pdbx_description
1 polymer ?
#
loop_
_entity_poly.entity_id
_entity_poly.type
_entity_poly.pdbx_seq_one_letter_code
_entity_poly.pdbx_strand_id
1 'polypeptide(L)'
;MNITFEELRRVKHSLPTGSIRRIADELSIPEQSVRNYFGARKYKEGTPADLHIQPGPDGGIVHLEDTTILDLARKIIEEQQVAQ
;
A
#
# COMPACT_ATOMS: atom_id res chain seq x y z
N MET A 1 2.13 -4.36 -11.64
CA MET A 1 3.29 -3.46 -11.46
C MET A 1 4.27 -4.06 -10.46
N ASN A 2 5.57 -3.99 -10.71
CA ASN A 2 6.60 -4.44 -9.76
C ASN A 2 7.10 -3.25 -8.94
N ILE A 3 7.08 -3.38 -7.62
CA ILE A 3 7.55 -2.35 -6.67
C ILE A 3 8.31 -3.02 -5.54
N THR A 4 9.29 -2.32 -4.94
CA THR A 4 9.98 -2.86 -3.76
C THR A 4 9.15 -2.70 -2.49
N PHE A 5 9.34 -3.59 -1.53
CA PHE A 5 8.68 -3.47 -0.23
C PHE A 5 9.09 -2.17 0.51
N GLU A 6 10.33 -1.73 0.32
CA GLU A 6 10.80 -0.45 0.83
C GLU A 6 10.01 0.73 0.25
N GLU A 7 9.76 0.75 -1.07
CA GLU A 7 8.96 1.80 -1.69
C GLU A 7 7.52 1.84 -1.16
N LEU A 8 6.88 0.67 -0.98
CA LEU A 8 5.55 0.61 -0.34
C LEU A 8 5.57 1.20 1.07
N ARG A 9 6.63 0.92 1.82
CA ARG A 9 6.81 1.49 3.16
C ARG A 9 7.04 3.00 3.12
N ARG A 10 7.81 3.51 2.15
CA ARG A 10 8.02 4.95 1.94
C ARG A 10 6.70 5.65 1.64
N VAL A 11 5.90 5.14 0.70
CA VAL A 11 4.58 5.68 0.39
C VAL A 11 3.69 5.71 1.64
N LYS A 12 3.60 4.60 2.36
CA LYS A 12 2.84 4.53 3.61
C LYS A 12 3.29 5.57 4.64
N HIS A 13 4.60 5.79 4.76
CA HIS A 13 5.16 6.75 5.71
C HIS A 13 4.91 8.20 5.30
N SER A 14 4.84 8.48 3.99
CA SER A 14 4.50 9.79 3.45
C SER A 14 3.01 10.15 3.55
N LEU A 15 2.13 9.17 3.79
CA LEU A 15 0.70 9.43 3.90
C LEU A 15 0.37 10.25 5.16
N PRO A 16 -0.43 11.33 5.05
CA PRO A 16 -0.90 12.05 6.22
C PRO A 16 -1.86 11.20 7.05
N THR A 17 -2.02 11.56 8.32
CA THR A 17 -2.96 10.93 9.23
C THR A 17 -4.37 10.95 8.63
N GLY A 18 -5.05 9.79 8.65
CA GLY A 18 -6.41 9.64 8.09
C GLY A 18 -6.46 9.18 6.64
N SER A 19 -5.34 9.18 5.89
CA SER A 19 -5.33 8.72 4.49
C SER A 19 -5.78 7.28 4.32
N ILE A 20 -5.39 6.39 5.24
CA ILE A 20 -5.79 4.98 5.21
C ILE A 20 -7.31 4.84 5.25
N ARG A 21 -7.96 5.64 6.10
CA ARG A 21 -9.42 5.68 6.20
C ARG A 21 -10.05 6.25 4.93
N ARG A 22 -9.51 7.35 4.40
CA ARG A 22 -9.98 7.94 3.14
C ARG A 22 -9.95 6.94 1.97
N ILE A 23 -8.82 6.21 1.81
CA ILE A 23 -8.67 5.18 0.78
C ILE A 23 -9.66 4.03 1.00
N ALA A 24 -9.83 3.59 2.25
CA ALA A 24 -10.76 2.53 2.62
C ALA A 24 -12.21 2.91 2.28
N ASP A 25 -12.62 4.13 2.61
CA ASP A 25 -13.96 4.65 2.32
C ASP A 25 -14.17 4.81 0.80
N GLU A 26 -13.17 5.30 0.06
CA GLU A 26 -13.23 5.51 -1.40
C GLU A 26 -13.34 4.19 -2.18
N LEU A 27 -12.66 3.14 -1.72
CA LEU A 27 -12.70 1.81 -2.31
C LEU A 27 -13.80 0.92 -1.72
N SER A 28 -14.53 1.40 -0.71
CA SER A 28 -15.50 0.60 0.06
C SER A 28 -14.91 -0.72 0.58
N ILE A 29 -13.66 -0.69 1.05
CA ILE A 29 -12.94 -1.84 1.64
C ILE A 29 -12.56 -1.55 3.09
N PRO A 30 -12.28 -2.58 3.91
CA PRO A 30 -11.80 -2.36 5.27
C PRO A 30 -10.45 -1.63 5.32
N GLU A 31 -10.27 -0.72 6.29
CA GLU A 31 -8.96 -0.09 6.57
C GLU A 31 -7.84 -1.13 6.75
N GLN A 32 -8.18 -2.30 7.29
CA GLN A 32 -7.22 -3.38 7.46
C GLN A 32 -6.70 -3.89 6.11
N SER A 33 -7.53 -3.94 5.07
CA SER A 33 -7.12 -4.32 3.71
C SER A 33 -6.12 -3.31 3.13
N VAL A 34 -6.37 -2.01 3.33
CA VAL A 34 -5.43 -0.94 2.95
C VAL A 34 -4.12 -1.05 3.73
N ARG A 35 -4.18 -1.33 5.05
CA ARG A 35 -2.99 -1.55 5.88
C ARG A 35 -2.19 -2.78 5.45
N ASN A 36 -2.88 -3.84 5.04
CA ASN A 36 -2.26 -5.07 4.56
C ASN A 36 -1.53 -4.85 3.24
N TYR A 37 -2.11 -4.04 2.34
CA TYR A 37 -1.51 -3.67 1.07
C TYR A 37 -0.12 -3.04 1.22
N PHE A 38 0.07 -2.13 2.19
CA PHE A 38 1.37 -1.51 2.49
C PHE A 38 2.28 -2.34 3.42
N GLY A 39 2.05 -3.65 3.52
CA GLY A 39 2.98 -4.54 4.21
C GLY A 39 2.69 -4.78 5.69
N ALA A 40 1.43 -5.00 6.07
CA ALA A 40 1.18 -5.66 7.35
C ALA A 40 1.80 -7.08 7.29
N ARG A 41 2.73 -7.37 8.22
CA ARG A 41 3.47 -8.63 8.41
C ARG A 41 2.59 -9.88 8.69
N LYS A 42 1.32 -9.87 8.27
CA LYS A 42 0.34 -10.95 8.48
C LYS A 42 -0.36 -11.37 7.20
N TYR A 43 0.34 -11.41 6.05
CA TYR A 43 0.03 -12.44 5.07
C TYR A 43 0.59 -13.77 5.60
N LYS A 44 0.00 -14.28 6.68
CA LYS A 44 0.22 -15.67 7.10
C LYS A 44 -0.43 -16.55 6.04
N GLU A 45 0.34 -17.53 5.57
CA GLU A 45 -0.10 -18.71 4.81
C GLU A 45 -1.61 -18.95 4.87
N GLY A 46 -2.27 -18.90 3.71
CA GLY A 46 -3.62 -19.44 3.54
C GLY A 46 -4.72 -18.47 3.11
N THR A 47 -4.43 -17.22 2.75
CA THR A 47 -5.42 -16.34 2.09
C THR A 47 -5.07 -16.21 0.60
N PRO A 48 -6.00 -16.45 -0.34
CA PRO A 48 -5.73 -16.31 -1.77
C PRO A 48 -5.68 -14.82 -2.11
N ALA A 49 -4.49 -14.23 -2.00
CA ALA A 49 -4.27 -12.86 -2.41
C ALA A 49 -2.87 -12.79 -3.01
N ASP A 50 -2.84 -13.02 -4.32
CA ASP A 50 -2.01 -12.54 -5.43
C ASP A 50 -0.79 -11.60 -5.22
N LEU A 51 -0.17 -11.57 -4.05
CA LEU A 51 1.12 -10.90 -3.83
C LEU A 51 2.24 -11.93 -3.88
N HIS A 52 2.83 -12.09 -5.05
CA HIS A 52 4.11 -12.78 -5.19
C HIS A 52 5.22 -11.88 -4.62
N ILE A 53 5.65 -12.18 -3.39
CA ILE A 53 6.79 -11.54 -2.73
C ILE A 53 8.03 -12.38 -2.99
N GLN A 54 8.98 -11.86 -3.76
CA GLN A 54 10.29 -12.49 -3.90
C GLN A 54 11.23 -11.97 -2.81
N PRO A 55 11.75 -12.82 -1.91
CA PRO A 55 12.68 -12.38 -0.87
C PRO A 55 13.97 -11.84 -1.48
N GLY A 56 14.45 -10.71 -0.97
CA GLY A 56 15.63 -10.02 -1.46
C GLY A 56 16.06 -8.88 -0.53
N PRO A 57 17.15 -8.15 -0.84
CA PRO A 57 17.49 -6.92 -0.14
C PRO A 57 16.29 -5.96 -0.13
N ASP A 58 16.19 -5.13 0.92
CA ASP A 58 15.13 -4.13 1.09
C ASP A 58 13.70 -4.68 1.25
N GLY A 59 13.58 -5.95 1.64
CA GLY A 59 12.29 -6.60 1.94
C GLY A 59 11.64 -7.28 0.74
N GLY A 60 12.33 -7.32 -0.40
CA GLY A 60 11.90 -8.06 -1.58
C GLY A 60 11.09 -7.25 -2.59
N ILE A 61 10.85 -7.87 -3.75
CA ILE A 61 10.03 -7.30 -4.82
C ILE A 61 8.60 -7.80 -4.62
N VAL A 62 7.66 -6.87 -4.60
CA VAL A 62 6.23 -7.12 -4.56
C VAL A 62 5.67 -6.93 -5.96
N HIS A 63 5.00 -7.95 -6.47
CA HIS A 63 4.15 -7.79 -7.64
C HIS A 63 2.75 -7.36 -7.20
N LEU A 64 2.29 -6.22 -7.70
CA LEU A 64 0.95 -5.69 -7.48
C LEU A 64 0.11 -5.91 -8.73
N GLU A 65 -0.94 -6.72 -8.64
CA GLU A 65 -1.93 -6.83 -9.71
C GLU A 65 -2.84 -5.60 -9.75
N ASP A 66 -3.37 -5.22 -8.59
CA ASP A 66 -4.16 -4.01 -8.42
C ASP A 66 -3.30 -2.90 -7.80
N THR A 67 -3.18 -1.77 -8.51
CA THR A 67 -2.44 -0.60 -8.03
C THR A 67 -3.35 0.50 -7.49
N THR A 68 -4.65 0.25 -7.34
CA THR A 68 -5.64 1.28 -7.00
C THR A 68 -5.36 1.90 -5.64
N ILE A 69 -5.00 1.08 -4.64
CA ILE A 69 -4.59 1.57 -3.31
C ILE A 69 -3.31 2.43 -3.39
N LEU A 70 -2.35 2.03 -4.22
CA LEU A 70 -1.10 2.77 -4.41
C LEU A 70 -1.34 4.11 -5.11
N ASP A 71 -2.20 4.14 -6.12
CA ASP A 71 -2.54 5.33 -6.88
C ASP A 71 -3.24 6.38 -6.01
N LEU A 72 -4.27 5.97 -5.26
CA LEU A 72 -4.96 6.84 -4.31
C LEU A 72 -4.01 7.37 -3.22
N ALA A 73 -3.11 6.52 -2.72
CA ALA A 73 -2.11 6.97 -1.76
C ALA A 73 -1.18 8.04 -2.34
N ARG A 74 -0.70 7.85 -3.57
CA ARG A 74 0.13 8.86 -4.26
C ARG A 74 -0.63 10.17 -4.49
N LYS A 75 -1.88 10.08 -4.91
CA LYS A 75 -2.76 11.24 -5.09
C LYS A 75 -2.93 12.04 -3.79
N ILE A 76 -3.18 11.37 -2.67
CA ILE A 76 -3.31 12.05 -1.36
C ILE A 76 -2.00 12.73 -0.96
N ILE A 77 -0.85 12.10 -1.21
CA ILE A 77 0.46 12.69 -0.93
C ILE A 77 0.67 13.95 -1.77
N GLU A 78 0.36 13.90 -3.07
CA GLU A 78 0.46 15.04 -3.98
C GLU A 78 -0.48 16.18 -3.57
N GLU A 79 -1.73 15.88 -3.21
CA GLU A 79 -2.68 16.86 -2.67
C GLU A 79 -2.12 17.59 -1.44
N GLN A 80 -1.40 16.91 -0.56
CA GLN A 80 -0.74 17.54 0.59
C GLN A 80 0.44 18.42 0.20
N GLN A 81 1.17 18.09 -0.87
CA GLN A 81 2.31 18.88 -1.33
C GLN A 81 1.87 20.15 -2.07
N VAL A 82 0.74 20.10 -2.79
CA VAL A 82 0.18 21.27 -3.49
C VAL A 82 -0.51 22.24 -2.53
N ALA A 83 -0.99 21.76 -1.38
CA ALA A 83 -1.65 22.58 -0.37
C ALA A 83 -0.68 23.36 0.57
N GLN A 84 0.64 23.28 0.34
CA GLN A 84 1.68 23.96 1.13
C GLN A 84 2.34 25.12 0.40
#